data_AF-A0A0C2CH73-F1
#
_entry.id   AF-A0A0C2CH73-F1
#
_cell.length_a   1.000
_cell.length_b   1.000
_cell.length_c   1.000
_cell.angle_alpha   90.00
_cell.angle_beta   90.00
_cell.angle_gamma   90.00
#
_symmetry.space_group_name_H-M   'P 1'
#
loop_
_entity.id
_entity.type
_entity.pdbx_description
1 polymer ?
#
loop_
_entity_poly.entity_id
_entity_poly.type
_entity_poly.pdbx_seq_one_letter_code
_entity_poly.pdbx_strand_id
1 'polypeptide(L)'
;MSTARSLRLLNVTFRGALPISSARFAHARNTFINFVPQQEAWVVERMGKFYKILEPGFNILIPVIDRIRFVQSLREIAIEIPQQGAITLDNVQLQLDGVLYLRVFNPYK
;
A
#
# COMPACT_ATOMS: atom_id res chain seq x y z
N MET A 1 -18.10 -44.54 -9.77
CA MET A 1 -17.09 -44.98 -10.75
C MET A 1 -16.51 -43.73 -11.40
N SER A 2 -15.19 -43.51 -11.23
CA SER A 2 -14.35 -42.49 -11.88
C SER A 2 -14.74 -41.02 -11.63
N THR A 3 -14.11 -40.26 -10.72
CA THR A 3 -12.67 -39.97 -10.56
C THR A 3 -12.01 -39.52 -11.87
N ALA A 4 -11.36 -38.36 -11.80
CA ALA A 4 -10.52 -37.70 -12.80
C ALA A 4 -11.21 -36.73 -13.78
N ARG A 5 -11.36 -35.48 -13.36
CA ARG A 5 -11.05 -34.35 -14.25
C ARG A 5 -10.28 -33.28 -13.49
N SER A 6 -8.99 -33.56 -13.37
CA SER A 6 -7.90 -32.59 -13.50
C SER A 6 -8.08 -31.29 -12.71
N LEU A 7 -7.61 -31.34 -11.46
CA LEU A 7 -6.98 -30.21 -10.77
C LEU A 7 -6.01 -29.50 -11.73
N ARG A 8 -6.49 -28.52 -12.50
CA ARG A 8 -5.61 -27.48 -13.04
C ARG A 8 -5.44 -26.49 -11.93
N LEU A 9 -4.28 -26.58 -11.26
CA LEU A 9 -3.69 -25.50 -10.50
C LEU A 9 -3.79 -24.24 -11.35
N LEU A 10 -4.80 -23.40 -11.08
CA LEU A 10 -4.82 -22.05 -11.57
C LEU A 10 -3.66 -21.38 -10.87
N ASN A 11 -2.56 -21.29 -11.59
CA ASN A 11 -1.50 -20.33 -11.36
C ASN A 11 -2.17 -18.96 -11.52
N VAL A 12 -2.91 -18.53 -10.50
CA VAL A 12 -3.45 -17.18 -10.36
C VAL A 12 -2.23 -16.32 -10.14
N THR A 13 -1.56 -16.04 -11.24
CA THR A 13 -0.48 -15.07 -11.31
C THR A 13 -1.23 -13.77 -11.16
N PHE A 14 -1.24 -13.22 -9.94
CA PHE A 14 -1.69 -11.87 -9.61
C PHE A 14 -0.97 -10.86 -10.53
N ARG A 15 -1.45 -10.70 -11.77
CA ARG A 15 -0.92 -9.74 -12.75
C ARG A 15 -1.48 -8.32 -12.55
N GLY A 16 -2.40 -8.14 -11.60
CA GLY A 16 -3.02 -6.85 -11.28
C GLY A 16 -2.56 -6.22 -9.96
N ALA A 17 -1.72 -6.90 -9.17
CA ALA A 17 -1.00 -6.20 -8.11
C ALA A 17 0.06 -5.34 -8.80
N LEU A 18 -0.21 -4.05 -9.00
CA LEU A 18 0.87 -3.08 -9.13
C LEU A 18 1.90 -3.45 -8.08
N PRO A 19 3.15 -3.70 -8.45
CA PRO A 19 4.09 -4.20 -7.49
C PRO A 19 4.23 -3.11 -6.43
N ILE A 20 3.79 -3.42 -5.21
CA ILE A 20 4.19 -2.68 -4.00
C ILE A 20 5.71 -2.86 -3.78
N SER A 21 6.42 -3.52 -4.71
CA SER A 21 7.86 -3.48 -4.81
C SER A 21 8.34 -2.03 -5.01
N SER A 22 8.68 -1.42 -3.87
CA SER A 22 10.00 -0.84 -3.65
C SER A 22 10.41 0.39 -4.47
N ALA A 23 9.57 0.93 -5.35
CA ALA A 23 9.96 2.02 -6.25
C ALA A 23 9.64 3.44 -5.74
N ARG A 24 9.18 3.59 -4.49
CA ARG A 24 9.09 4.88 -3.80
C ARG A 24 9.79 4.86 -2.45
N PHE A 25 10.90 4.12 -2.32
CA PHE A 25 11.95 4.52 -1.40
C PHE A 25 12.70 5.72 -2.00
N ALA A 26 11.95 6.80 -2.30
CA ALA A 26 12.57 8.09 -2.50
C ALA A 26 13.23 8.40 -1.15
N HIS A 27 14.55 8.26 -1.12
CA HIS A 27 15.34 8.60 0.05
C HIS A 27 15.16 10.10 0.22
N ALA A 28 14.18 10.51 1.04
CA ALA A 28 14.10 11.87 1.50
C ALA A 28 15.44 12.14 2.19
N ARG A 29 16.31 12.90 1.51
CA ARG A 29 17.64 13.21 2.03
C ARG A 29 17.40 13.95 3.33
N ASN A 30 17.82 13.36 4.44
CA ASN A 30 17.64 14.00 5.73
C ASN A 30 18.54 15.24 5.77
N THR A 31 17.95 16.38 5.44
CA THR A 31 18.57 17.70 5.54
C THR A 31 18.02 18.35 6.81
N PHE A 32 18.71 19.38 7.32
CA PHE A 32 18.20 20.16 8.46
C PHE A 32 16.81 20.73 8.22
N ILE A 33 16.51 21.06 6.96
CA ILE A 33 15.24 21.62 6.53
C ILE A 33 14.63 20.67 5.51
N ASN A 34 13.45 20.13 5.84
CA ASN A 34 12.68 19.31 4.91
C ASN A 34 11.30 19.94 4.71
N PHE A 35 10.92 20.09 3.44
CA PHE A 35 9.60 20.54 3.06
C PHE A 35 8.74 19.32 2.72
N VAL A 36 7.73 19.05 3.55
CA VAL A 36 6.84 17.91 3.36
C VAL A 36 5.65 18.35 2.51
N PRO A 37 5.41 17.71 1.36
CA PRO A 37 4.28 18.07 0.51
C PRO A 37 2.96 17.69 1.18
N GLN A 38 1.89 18.45 0.89
CA GLN A 38 0.61 18.33 1.60
C GLN A 38 -0.10 16.98 1.46
N GLN A 39 0.28 16.19 0.46
CA GLN A 39 -0.36 14.91 0.16
C GLN A 39 0.49 13.71 0.61
N GLU A 40 1.57 13.94 1.36
CA GLU A 40 2.43 12.91 1.91
C GLU A 40 2.59 13.09 3.43
N ALA A 41 2.78 11.97 4.10
CA ALA A 41 3.09 11.87 5.51
C ALA A 41 4.41 11.12 5.67
N TRP A 42 5.39 11.74 6.31
CA TRP A 42 6.74 11.16 6.45
C TRP A 42 6.94 10.62 7.85
N VAL A 43 7.16 9.31 7.98
CA VAL A 43 7.43 8.65 9.26
C VAL A 43 8.92 8.77 9.58
N VAL A 44 9.21 9.36 10.74
CA VAL A 44 10.56 9.61 11.23
C VAL A 44 10.88 8.66 12.38
N GLU A 45 12.05 8.04 12.28
CA GLU A 45 12.64 7.24 13.34
C GLU A 45 13.84 7.97 13.93
N ARG A 46 14.00 7.90 15.25
CA ARG A 46 15.14 8.40 16.01
C ARG A 46 15.87 7.21 16.64
N MET A 47 17.13 6.99 16.23
CA MET A 47 17.96 5.88 16.74
C MET A 47 17.27 4.50 16.70
N GLY A 48 16.49 4.24 15.64
CA GLY A 48 15.76 2.98 15.46
C GLY A 48 14.44 2.87 16.25
N LYS A 49 14.02 3.93 16.95
CA LYS A 49 12.69 4.03 17.54
C LYS A 49 11.83 5.01 16.75
N PHE A 50 10.54 4.74 16.67
CA PHE A 50 9.59 5.68 16.10
C PHE A 50 9.58 7.00 16.90
N TYR A 51 9.65 8.16 16.22
CA TYR A 51 9.65 9.47 16.86
C TYR A 51 8.34 10.22 16.62
N LYS A 52 8.07 10.58 15.36
CA LYS A 52 6.83 11.27 14.93
C LYS A 52 6.64 11.15 13.43
N ILE A 53 5.45 11.47 12.95
CA ILE A 53 5.18 11.72 11.54
C ILE A 53 5.24 13.23 11.32
N LEU A 54 5.86 13.61 10.22
CA LEU A 54 5.90 14.98 9.77
C LEU A 54 4.60 15.26 9.03
N GLU A 55 3.87 16.23 9.55
CA GLU A 55 2.71 16.79 8.88
C GLU A 55 3.17 17.70 7.72
N PRO A 56 2.29 17.92 6.73
CA PRO A 56 2.50 18.88 5.65
C PRO A 56 3.13 20.21 6.09
N GLY A 57 4.17 20.63 5.37
CA GLY A 57 4.79 21.93 5.56
C GLY A 57 6.24 21.86 6.05
N PHE A 58 6.63 22.91 6.77
CA PHE A 58 8.01 23.14 7.17
C PHE A 58 8.38 22.31 8.40
N ASN A 59 9.33 21.39 8.23
CA ASN A 59 9.79 20.51 9.30
C ASN A 59 11.31 20.58 9.45
N ILE A 60 11.76 20.80 10.69
CA ILE A 60 13.17 20.77 11.05
C ILE A 60 13.50 19.39 11.61
N LEU A 61 14.56 18.76 11.06
CA LEU A 61 15.05 17.46 11.50
C LEU A 61 16.55 17.52 11.76
N ILE A 62 17.03 16.67 12.66
CA ILE A 62 18.47 16.55 12.92
C ILE A 62 19.01 15.37 12.12
N PRO A 63 19.84 15.60 11.08
CA PRO A 63 20.23 14.57 10.12
C PRO A 63 21.01 13.39 10.72
N VAL A 64 21.68 13.62 11.85
CA VAL A 64 22.53 12.62 12.52
C VAL A 64 21.71 11.61 13.32
N ILE A 65 20.60 12.05 13.93
CA ILE A 65 19.84 11.27 14.91
C ILE A 65 18.52 10.77 14.32
N ASP A 66 17.86 11.63 13.53
CA ASP A 66 16.59 11.34 12.89
C ASP A 66 16.85 10.64 11.53
N ARG A 67 15.93 9.79 11.09
CA ARG A 67 15.94 9.19 9.74
C ARG A 67 14.50 9.07 9.24
N ILE A 68 14.25 9.49 8.01
CA ILE A 68 12.95 9.34 7.34
C ILE A 68 12.93 7.96 6.71
N ARG A 69 12.09 7.05 7.22
CA ARG A 69 12.07 5.65 6.77
C ARG A 69 10.92 5.33 5.84
N PHE A 70 9.77 5.96 6.06
CA PHE A 70 8.59 5.72 5.25
C PHE A 70 7.97 7.04 4.80
N VAL A 71 7.73 7.16 3.51
CA VAL A 71 6.93 8.23 2.92
C VAL A 71 5.63 7.60 2.48
N GLN A 72 4.54 7.93 3.20
CA GLN A 72 3.21 7.42 2.91
C GLN A 72 2.41 8.50 2.20
N SER A 73 1.81 8.15 1.07
CA SER A 73 0.87 9.04 0.38
C SER A 73 -0.49 8.97 1.06
N LEU A 74 -1.09 10.12 1.34
CA LEU A 74 -2.46 10.24 1.87
C LEU A 74 -3.52 10.21 0.76
N ARG A 75 -3.10 10.09 -0.51
CA ARG A 75 -4.00 9.98 -1.65
C ARG A 75 -4.76 8.67 -1.63
N GLU A 76 -5.97 8.71 -2.16
CA GLU A 76 -6.80 7.53 -2.36
C GLU A 76 -6.18 6.65 -3.45
N ILE A 77 -6.11 5.35 -3.19
CA ILE A 77 -5.57 4.36 -4.11
C ILE A 77 -6.72 3.47 -4.55
N ALA A 78 -6.90 3.32 -5.86
CA ALA A 78 -7.82 2.35 -6.44
C ALA A 78 -7.08 1.03 -6.66
N ILE A 79 -7.60 -0.04 -6.07
CA ILE A 79 -7.13 -1.41 -6.30
C ILE A 79 -8.23 -2.14 -7.05
N GLU A 80 -7.90 -2.61 -8.25
CA GLU A 80 -8.81 -3.44 -9.06
C GLU A 80 -8.81 -4.87 -8.52
N ILE A 81 -10.00 -5.37 -8.19
CA ILE A 81 -10.17 -6.76 -7.78
C ILE A 81 -10.37 -7.59 -9.04
N PRO A 82 -9.60 -8.68 -9.24
CA PRO A 82 -9.78 -9.54 -10.40
C PRO A 82 -11.18 -10.18 -10.39
N GLN A 83 -11.75 -10.39 -11.58
CA GLN A 83 -13.07 -11.01 -11.74
C GLN A 83 -13.14 -12.39 -11.05
N GLN A 84 -14.11 -12.61 -10.17
CA GLN A 84 -14.30 -13.87 -9.44
C GLN A 84 -15.66 -14.49 -9.78
N GLY A 85 -15.66 -15.78 -10.11
CA GLY A 85 -16.90 -16.54 -10.32
C GLY A 85 -17.51 -16.98 -8.99
N ALA A 86 -18.80 -16.70 -8.78
CA ALA A 86 -19.57 -17.15 -7.62
C ALA A 86 -20.81 -17.94 -8.07
N ILE A 87 -21.22 -18.93 -7.27
CA ILE A 87 -22.47 -19.69 -7.48
C ILE A 87 -23.43 -19.30 -6.36
N THR A 88 -24.63 -18.84 -6.73
CA THR A 88 -25.68 -18.49 -5.75
C THR A 88 -26.37 -19.74 -5.20
N LEU A 89 -27.16 -19.58 -4.14
CA LEU A 89 -27.96 -20.66 -3.56
C LEU A 89 -28.98 -21.24 -4.55
N ASP A 90 -29.38 -20.45 -5.54
CA ASP A 90 -30.29 -20.85 -6.61
C ASP A 90 -29.60 -21.52 -7.79
N ASN A 91 -28.32 -21.92 -7.64
CA ASN A 91 -27.54 -22.62 -8.66
C ASN A 91 -27.32 -21.79 -9.94
N VAL A 92 -27.23 -20.47 -9.81
CA VAL A 92 -26.86 -19.56 -10.90
C VAL A 92 -25.38 -19.18 -10.79
N GLN A 93 -24.67 -19.26 -11.91
CA GLN A 93 -23.27 -18.82 -12.01
C GLN A 93 -23.23 -17.32 -12.31
N LEU A 94 -22.51 -16.57 -11.49
CA LEU A 94 -22.32 -15.13 -11.62
C LEU A 94 -20.82 -14.81 -11.64
N GLN A 95 -20.46 -13.71 -12.29
CA GLN A 95 -19.12 -13.12 -12.25
C GLN A 95 -19.19 -11.82 -11.47
N LEU A 96 -18.31 -11.67 -10.48
CA LEU A 96 -18.23 -10.51 -9.60
C LEU A 96 -16.94 -9.75 -9.87
N ASP A 97 -17.11 -8.47 -10.17
CA ASP A 97 -16.02 -7.52 -10.42
C ASP A 97 -16.16 -6.36 -9.44
N GLY A 98 -15.04 -5.76 -9.05
CA GLY A 98 -15.07 -4.65 -8.10
C GLY A 98 -13.82 -3.80 -8.12
N VAL A 99 -13.98 -2.55 -7.66
CA VAL A 99 -12.87 -1.62 -7.42
C VAL A 99 -12.89 -1.25 -5.94
N LEU A 100 -11.75 -1.44 -5.28
CA LEU A 100 -11.56 -1.08 -3.89
C LEU A 100 -10.85 0.27 -3.81
N TYR A 101 -11.51 1.26 -3.22
CA TYR A 101 -10.89 2.55 -2.91
C TYR A 101 -10.37 2.53 -1.47
N LEU A 102 -9.05 2.63 -1.34
CA LEU A 102 -8.38 2.68 -0.04
C LEU A 102 -7.87 4.09 0.24
N ARG A 103 -8.12 4.56 1.46
CA ARG A 103 -7.55 5.80 2.00
C ARG A 103 -6.95 5.53 3.36
N VAL A 104 -5.68 5.90 3.53
CA VAL A 104 -5.01 5.84 4.83
C VAL A 104 -5.46 7.05 5.65
N PHE A 105 -6.26 6.82 6.69
CA PHE A 105 -6.71 7.88 7.60
C PHE A 105 -5.69 8.16 8.70
N ASN A 106 -4.96 7.14 9.16
CA ASN A 106 -3.96 7.29 10.20
C ASN A 106 -2.73 6.44 9.90
N PRO A 107 -1.59 7.03 9.52
CA PRO A 107 -0.37 6.30 9.20
C PRO A 107 0.37 5.72 10.41
N TYR A 108 -0.09 5.96 11.64
CA TYR A 108 0.52 5.46 12.88
C TYR A 108 -0.07 4.14 13.40
N LYS A 109 -1.24 3.72 12.90
CA LYS A 109 -2.02 2.58 13.43
C LYS A 109 -2.45 1.65 12.31
#